data_AF-A0A962YEW5-F1
#
_entry.id   AF-A0A962YEW5-F1
#
_cell.length_a   1.000
_cell.length_b   1.000
_cell.length_c   1.000
_cell.angle_alpha   90.00
_cell.angle_beta   90.00
_cell.angle_gamma   90.00
#
_symmetry.space_group_name_H-M   'P 1'
#
loop_
_entity.id
_entity.type
_entity.pdbx_description
1 polymer ?
#
loop_
_entity_poly.entity_id
_entity_poly.type
_entity_poly.pdbx_seq_one_letter_code
_entity_poly.pdbx_strand_id
1 'polypeptide(L)'
;MMNTGLSKSRLMDWRQCPRKLWLKTHRPELIDYDTDTETRFRIGFDVGERARALYPTGLLIDEPDLTAALKQTQTALREYPNRPLFEATLAHQGVLVRVDLLLPETRGTYRLIEVKASTGVKAQHIEDAAIQAWVTQSTVALSEVALAHINNQFVYAGDNDYSDLFTITPISDAIAPWLPEVPDWIAQARAILSADEPHIAPGEQCDTPYPCPFKAHCAEASTTTAYPLNHLPRLSGWRRAGLEQLGISDIRDIPDDYPLTDLQQRITNVIRGGQIEHQPKVARIVNALPFPRYFLDFETSQCAVPIWTGTRPYQQLPVQWSCHIELFPGTTVPQHFLLD
;
A
#
# COMPACT_ATOMS: atom_id res chain seq x y z
N MET A 1 10.14 -23.95 -22.00
CA MET A 1 10.34 -22.91 -20.97
C MET A 1 8.97 -22.30 -20.72
N MET A 2 8.43 -22.43 -19.50
CA MET A 2 7.07 -21.96 -19.20
C MET A 2 7.01 -20.45 -19.46
N ASN A 3 6.16 -20.10 -20.43
CA ASN A 3 5.94 -18.78 -20.99
C ASN A 3 5.76 -17.75 -19.85
N THR A 4 6.21 -16.52 -20.06
CA THR A 4 6.21 -15.36 -19.16
C THR A 4 4.82 -15.02 -18.58
N GLY A 5 4.30 -15.87 -17.69
CA GLY A 5 2.94 -15.78 -17.17
C GLY A 5 2.69 -14.45 -16.46
N LEU A 6 1.50 -13.89 -16.66
CA LEU A 6 1.04 -12.76 -15.88
C LEU A 6 0.45 -13.27 -14.56
N SER A 7 0.59 -12.47 -13.51
CA SER A 7 -0.09 -12.69 -12.24
C SER A 7 -0.99 -11.49 -11.92
N LYS A 8 -1.89 -11.65 -10.95
CA LYS A 8 -2.61 -10.53 -10.33
C LYS A 8 -1.68 -9.35 -10.03
N SER A 9 -0.60 -9.61 -9.28
CA SER A 9 0.35 -8.57 -8.86
C SER A 9 1.06 -7.90 -10.04
N ARG A 10 1.42 -8.64 -11.10
CA ARG A 10 2.03 -8.08 -12.32
C ARG A 10 1.04 -7.19 -13.08
N LEU A 11 -0.22 -7.60 -13.19
CA LEU A 11 -1.26 -6.76 -13.80
C LEU A 11 -1.51 -5.50 -12.99
N MET A 12 -1.54 -5.58 -11.66
CA MET A 12 -1.65 -4.39 -10.80
C MET A 12 -0.42 -3.48 -10.91
N ASP A 13 0.79 -4.03 -11.05
CA ASP A 13 1.99 -3.24 -11.31
C ASP A 13 1.89 -2.50 -12.65
N TRP A 14 1.34 -3.14 -13.70
CA TRP A 14 1.08 -2.50 -14.99
C TRP A 14 0.00 -1.41 -14.90
N ARG A 15 -1.12 -1.67 -14.21
CA ARG A 15 -2.19 -0.70 -13.96
C ARG A 15 -1.67 0.56 -13.27
N GLN A 16 -0.71 0.39 -12.35
CA GLN A 16 -0.03 1.52 -11.73
C GLN A 16 0.93 2.19 -12.73
N CYS A 17 1.82 1.44 -13.36
CA CYS A 17 2.77 1.98 -14.33
C CYS A 17 3.31 0.86 -15.25
N PRO A 18 3.14 0.94 -16.58
CA PRO A 18 3.71 -0.04 -17.51
C PRO A 18 5.22 -0.25 -17.36
N ARG A 19 5.98 0.83 -17.07
CA ARG A 19 7.42 0.76 -16.81
C ARG A 19 7.75 -0.02 -15.53
N LYS A 20 6.90 0.06 -14.50
CA LYS A 20 7.04 -0.74 -13.26
C LYS A 20 6.94 -2.23 -13.55
N LEU A 21 5.95 -2.65 -14.36
CA LEU A 21 5.83 -4.06 -14.79
C LEU A 21 7.09 -4.53 -15.54
N TRP A 22 7.55 -3.71 -16.50
CA TRP A 22 8.73 -4.04 -17.30
C TRP A 22 9.98 -4.18 -16.42
N LEU A 23 10.28 -3.17 -15.60
CA LEU A 23 11.45 -3.16 -14.71
C LEU A 23 11.43 -4.32 -13.72
N LYS A 24 10.28 -4.62 -13.11
CA LYS A 24 10.16 -5.77 -12.18
C LYS A 24 10.40 -7.12 -12.85
N THR A 25 10.15 -7.22 -14.15
CA THR A 25 10.30 -8.49 -14.88
C THR A 25 11.71 -8.63 -15.45
N HIS A 26 12.28 -7.56 -16.01
CA HIS A 26 13.54 -7.59 -16.75
C HIS A 26 14.74 -7.10 -15.95
N ARG A 27 14.51 -6.28 -14.92
CA ARG A 27 15.52 -5.63 -14.08
C ARG A 27 15.17 -5.69 -12.57
N PRO A 28 14.85 -6.88 -12.02
CA PRO A 28 14.45 -7.01 -10.61
C PRO A 28 15.54 -6.60 -9.62
N GLU A 29 16.82 -6.56 -10.04
CA GLU A 29 17.94 -6.07 -9.24
C GLU A 29 17.85 -4.58 -8.89
N LEU A 30 16.98 -3.81 -9.58
CA LEU A 30 16.75 -2.39 -9.32
C LEU A 30 15.63 -2.13 -8.32
N ILE A 31 15.02 -3.18 -7.75
CA ILE A 31 13.98 -3.04 -6.73
C ILE A 31 14.62 -2.51 -5.45
N ASP A 32 14.17 -1.35 -5.01
CA ASP A 32 14.53 -0.75 -3.73
C ASP A 32 13.28 -0.61 -2.86
N TYR A 33 13.15 -1.47 -1.84
CA TYR A 33 12.04 -1.41 -0.90
C TYR A 33 12.45 -0.60 0.33
N ASP A 34 11.61 0.36 0.70
CA ASP A 34 11.70 0.99 2.01
C ASP A 34 11.26 0.02 3.13
N THR A 35 11.66 0.34 4.36
CA THR A 35 11.27 -0.40 5.58
C THR A 35 9.76 -0.47 5.77
N ASP A 36 9.04 0.53 5.25
CA ASP A 36 7.58 0.61 5.32
C ASP A 36 6.92 -0.46 4.43
N THR A 37 7.54 -0.84 3.32
CA THR A 37 7.04 -1.89 2.43
C THR A 37 7.10 -3.27 3.06
N GLU A 38 8.20 -3.62 3.71
CA GLU A 38 8.32 -4.88 4.44
C GLU A 38 7.29 -4.97 5.57
N THR A 39 7.10 -3.87 6.30
CA THR A 39 6.08 -3.77 7.35
C THR A 39 4.67 -4.00 6.80
N ARG A 40 4.35 -3.45 5.63
CA ARG A 40 3.06 -3.68 4.95
C ARG A 40 2.86 -5.13 4.54
N PHE A 41 3.90 -5.83 4.09
CA PHE A 41 3.79 -7.26 3.78
C PHE A 41 3.49 -8.10 5.02
N ARG A 42 4.18 -7.85 6.14
CA ARG A 42 3.90 -8.53 7.40
C ARG A 42 2.47 -8.28 7.87
N ILE A 43 2.02 -7.02 7.84
CA ILE A 43 0.64 -6.66 8.17
C ILE A 43 -0.35 -7.42 7.26
N GLY A 44 -0.07 -7.51 5.96
CA GLY A 44 -0.90 -8.27 5.02
C GLY A 44 -1.01 -9.76 5.40
N PHE A 45 0.10 -10.39 5.77
CA PHE A 45 0.14 -11.77 6.22
C PHE A 45 -0.69 -11.98 7.50
N ASP A 46 -0.47 -11.14 8.51
CA ASP A 46 -1.20 -11.23 9.79
C ASP A 46 -2.72 -11.05 9.58
N VAL A 47 -3.11 -10.10 8.72
CA VAL A 47 -4.52 -9.88 8.37
C VAL A 47 -5.09 -11.09 7.61
N GLY A 48 -4.35 -11.67 6.67
CA GLY A 48 -4.75 -12.89 5.96
C GLY A 48 -4.98 -14.07 6.91
N GLU A 49 -4.05 -14.30 7.84
CA GLU A 49 -4.18 -15.32 8.91
C GLU A 49 -5.47 -15.14 9.72
N ARG A 50 -5.77 -13.92 10.17
CA ARG A 50 -7.00 -13.64 10.94
C ARG A 50 -8.26 -13.84 10.10
N ALA A 51 -8.24 -13.52 8.82
CA ALA A 51 -9.37 -13.76 7.93
C ALA A 51 -9.63 -15.27 7.73
N ARG A 52 -8.57 -16.08 7.58
CA ARG A 52 -8.68 -17.55 7.48
C ARG A 52 -9.23 -18.17 8.76
N ALA A 53 -8.85 -17.64 9.92
CA ALA A 53 -9.31 -18.12 11.23
C ALA A 53 -10.83 -18.02 11.42
N LEU A 54 -11.53 -17.15 10.67
CA LEU A 54 -13.00 -17.07 10.67
C LEU A 54 -13.68 -18.32 10.08
N TYR A 55 -12.92 -19.15 9.36
CA TYR A 55 -13.43 -20.32 8.64
C TYR A 55 -12.66 -21.59 9.06
N PRO A 56 -12.87 -22.11 10.29
CA PRO A 56 -12.01 -23.14 10.89
C PRO A 56 -11.95 -24.47 10.12
N THR A 57 -12.92 -24.74 9.24
CA THR A 57 -12.95 -25.95 8.41
C THR A 57 -12.21 -25.80 7.08
N GLY A 58 -11.64 -24.64 6.78
CA GLY A 58 -10.98 -24.38 5.50
C GLY A 58 -9.74 -25.23 5.25
N LEU A 59 -9.32 -25.27 4.00
CA LEU A 59 -8.07 -25.88 3.56
C LEU A 59 -7.18 -24.79 2.97
N LEU A 60 -6.01 -24.59 3.59
CA LEU A 60 -4.98 -23.73 3.03
C LEU A 60 -4.22 -24.48 1.92
N ILE A 61 -4.11 -23.85 0.76
CA ILE A 61 -3.21 -24.29 -0.32
C ILE A 61 -1.83 -23.70 -0.04
N ASP A 62 -1.05 -24.40 0.79
CA ASP A 62 0.28 -23.96 1.25
C ASP A 62 1.39 -24.58 0.38
N GLU A 63 1.43 -24.17 -0.89
CA GLU A 63 2.43 -24.65 -1.84
C GLU A 63 3.24 -23.47 -2.40
N PRO A 64 4.57 -23.44 -2.21
CA PRO A 64 5.41 -22.35 -2.71
C PRO A 64 5.58 -22.41 -4.24
N ASP A 65 5.53 -23.61 -4.83
CA ASP A 65 5.53 -23.77 -6.29
C ASP A 65 4.12 -23.55 -6.84
N LEU A 66 3.98 -22.58 -7.73
CA LEU A 66 2.68 -22.18 -8.27
C LEU A 66 2.03 -23.28 -9.13
N THR A 67 2.81 -24.16 -9.75
CA THR A 67 2.27 -25.29 -10.52
C THR A 67 1.71 -26.36 -9.59
N ALA A 68 2.40 -26.64 -8.48
CA ALA A 68 1.93 -27.51 -7.41
C ALA A 68 0.65 -26.94 -6.76
N ALA A 69 0.64 -25.63 -6.45
CA ALA A 69 -0.53 -24.95 -5.88
C ALA A 69 -1.76 -25.03 -6.80
N LEU A 70 -1.59 -24.83 -8.11
CA LEU A 70 -2.67 -25.02 -9.10
C LEU A 70 -3.22 -26.44 -9.07
N LYS A 71 -2.35 -27.45 -9.07
CA LYS A 71 -2.74 -28.86 -9.04
C LYS A 71 -3.45 -29.21 -7.72
N GLN A 72 -2.95 -28.73 -6.59
CA GLN A 72 -3.55 -28.97 -5.28
C GLN A 72 -4.94 -28.31 -5.20
N THR A 73 -5.08 -27.09 -5.71
CA THR A 73 -6.38 -26.40 -5.80
C THR A 73 -7.38 -27.19 -6.63
N GLN A 74 -6.98 -27.70 -7.81
CA GLN A 74 -7.85 -28.53 -8.66
C GLN A 74 -8.25 -29.86 -8.00
N THR A 75 -7.37 -30.49 -7.24
CA THR A 75 -7.70 -31.69 -6.46
C THR A 75 -8.68 -31.34 -5.35
N ALA A 76 -8.43 -30.27 -4.59
CA ALA A 76 -9.29 -29.85 -3.50
C ALA A 76 -10.72 -29.49 -3.96
N LEU A 77 -10.86 -28.76 -5.08
CA LEU A 77 -12.17 -28.45 -5.67
C LEU A 77 -12.97 -29.70 -6.07
N ARG A 78 -12.30 -30.79 -6.47
CA ARG A 78 -12.94 -32.05 -6.87
C ARG A 78 -13.28 -32.94 -5.67
N GLU A 79 -12.34 -33.10 -4.75
CA GLU A 79 -12.48 -34.02 -3.60
C GLU A 79 -13.28 -33.40 -2.46
N TYR A 80 -13.19 -32.07 -2.27
CA TYR A 80 -13.81 -31.34 -1.17
C TYR A 80 -14.63 -30.14 -1.66
N PRO A 81 -15.64 -30.34 -2.53
CA PRO A 81 -16.38 -29.23 -3.17
C PRO A 81 -17.15 -28.33 -2.18
N ASN A 82 -17.40 -28.80 -0.96
CA ASN A 82 -18.09 -28.05 0.10
C ASN A 82 -17.15 -27.52 1.19
N ARG A 83 -15.83 -27.55 0.97
CA ARG A 83 -14.83 -27.03 1.92
C ARG A 83 -14.32 -25.65 1.47
N PRO A 84 -14.25 -24.64 2.35
CA PRO A 84 -13.57 -23.39 2.06
C PRO A 84 -12.12 -23.65 1.66
N LEU A 85 -11.64 -22.95 0.62
CA LEU A 85 -10.23 -22.98 0.22
C LEU A 85 -9.62 -21.62 0.50
N PHE A 86 -8.43 -21.62 1.09
CA PHE A 86 -7.64 -20.42 1.30
C PHE A 86 -6.44 -20.41 0.39
N GLU A 87 -6.11 -19.24 -0.13
CA GLU A 87 -5.02 -19.08 -1.09
C GLU A 87 -5.15 -20.01 -2.31
N ALA A 88 -6.40 -20.27 -2.71
CA ALA A 88 -6.72 -21.10 -3.87
C ALA A 88 -6.06 -20.51 -5.11
N THR A 89 -5.19 -21.30 -5.75
CA THR A 89 -4.43 -20.85 -6.91
C THR A 89 -5.13 -21.32 -8.18
N LEU A 90 -5.45 -20.38 -9.07
CA LEU A 90 -6.22 -20.60 -10.28
C LEU A 90 -5.53 -19.92 -11.47
N ALA A 91 -5.77 -20.44 -12.67
CA ALA A 91 -5.17 -19.90 -13.88
C ALA A 91 -6.14 -19.89 -15.05
N HIS A 92 -6.12 -18.80 -15.82
CA HIS A 92 -6.89 -18.65 -17.04
C HIS A 92 -6.07 -17.91 -18.09
N GLN A 93 -6.00 -18.48 -19.30
CA GLN A 93 -5.25 -17.92 -20.44
C GLN A 93 -3.83 -17.45 -20.08
N GLY A 94 -3.11 -18.16 -19.20
CA GLY A 94 -1.74 -17.78 -18.79
C GLY A 94 -1.67 -16.60 -17.81
N VAL A 95 -2.78 -16.25 -17.16
CA VAL A 95 -2.83 -15.38 -15.98
C VAL A 95 -3.08 -16.22 -14.75
N LEU A 96 -2.29 -16.02 -13.71
CA LEU A 96 -2.40 -16.74 -12.43
C LEU A 96 -2.90 -15.81 -11.33
N VAL A 97 -3.83 -16.30 -10.53
CA VAL A 97 -4.33 -15.62 -9.33
C VAL A 97 -4.29 -16.57 -8.14
N ARG A 98 -4.06 -15.99 -6.96
CA ARG A 98 -4.18 -16.68 -5.69
C ARG A 98 -5.24 -15.93 -4.89
N VAL A 99 -6.38 -16.58 -4.72
CA VAL A 99 -7.57 -16.02 -4.10
C VAL A 99 -7.47 -16.23 -2.59
N ASP A 100 -7.59 -15.16 -1.80
CA ASP A 100 -7.44 -15.24 -0.35
C ASP A 100 -8.44 -16.22 0.27
N LEU A 101 -9.74 -16.06 -0.01
CA LEU A 101 -10.80 -16.96 0.44
C LEU A 101 -11.75 -17.32 -0.71
N LEU A 102 -11.92 -18.61 -0.95
CA LEU A 102 -12.91 -19.16 -1.88
C LEU A 102 -13.89 -20.05 -1.11
N LEU A 103 -15.08 -19.53 -0.86
CA LEU A 103 -16.05 -20.11 0.06
C LEU A 103 -17.19 -20.80 -0.71
N PRO A 104 -17.45 -22.10 -0.50
CA PRO A 104 -18.54 -22.78 -1.19
C PRO A 104 -19.90 -22.34 -0.65
N GLU A 105 -20.85 -22.06 -1.54
CA GLU A 105 -22.25 -21.78 -1.17
C GLU A 105 -23.16 -22.94 -1.57
N THR A 106 -23.05 -23.37 -2.82
CA THR A 106 -23.69 -24.57 -3.34
C THR A 106 -22.69 -25.33 -4.21
N ARG A 107 -22.98 -26.59 -4.53
CA ARG A 107 -22.04 -27.43 -5.28
C ARG A 107 -21.62 -26.76 -6.60
N GLY A 108 -20.33 -26.42 -6.72
CA GLY A 108 -19.75 -25.79 -7.90
C GLY A 108 -19.90 -24.27 -7.97
N THR A 109 -20.52 -23.64 -6.98
CA THR A 109 -20.70 -22.19 -6.88
C THR A 109 -20.06 -21.67 -5.60
N TYR A 110 -19.22 -20.65 -5.75
CA TYR A 110 -18.40 -20.11 -4.67
C TYR A 110 -18.58 -18.60 -4.53
N ARG A 111 -18.35 -18.12 -3.32
CA ARG A 111 -18.12 -16.71 -3.01
C ARG A 111 -16.61 -16.46 -2.94
N LEU A 112 -16.14 -15.47 -3.68
CA LEU A 112 -14.75 -15.01 -3.66
C LEU A 112 -14.63 -13.84 -2.69
N ILE A 113 -13.71 -13.92 -1.72
CA ILE A 113 -13.41 -12.79 -0.83
C ILE A 113 -11.91 -12.48 -0.90
N GLU A 114 -11.58 -11.25 -1.32
CA GLU A 114 -10.23 -10.68 -1.22
C GLU A 114 -10.07 -9.97 0.13
N VAL A 115 -8.96 -10.20 0.81
CA VAL A 115 -8.69 -9.66 2.15
C VAL A 115 -7.74 -8.46 2.03
N LYS A 116 -8.11 -7.33 2.64
CA LYS A 116 -7.29 -6.10 2.63
C LYS A 116 -7.12 -5.56 4.04
N ALA A 117 -5.90 -5.15 4.37
CA ALA A 117 -5.60 -4.46 5.62
C ALA A 117 -6.23 -3.06 5.72
N SER A 118 -6.64 -2.44 4.61
CA SER A 118 -7.30 -1.13 4.60
C SER A 118 -8.60 -1.12 5.40
N THR A 119 -9.04 0.06 5.84
CA THR A 119 -10.31 0.24 6.57
C THR A 119 -11.54 0.42 5.68
N GLY A 120 -11.38 0.30 4.37
CA GLY A 120 -12.46 0.45 3.40
C GLY A 120 -12.03 0.07 1.98
N VAL A 121 -13.01 -0.02 1.10
CA VAL A 121 -12.82 -0.33 -0.32
C VAL A 121 -12.19 0.86 -1.05
N LYS A 122 -11.23 0.60 -1.95
CA LYS A 122 -10.55 1.59 -2.78
C LYS A 122 -10.63 1.18 -4.25
N ALA A 123 -10.50 2.12 -5.18
CA ALA A 123 -10.61 1.88 -6.62
C ALA A 123 -9.69 0.74 -7.11
N GLN A 124 -8.43 0.74 -6.68
CA GLN A 124 -7.48 -0.32 -7.04
C GLN A 124 -7.85 -1.71 -6.48
N HIS A 125 -8.67 -1.79 -5.42
CA HIS A 125 -9.17 -3.09 -4.94
C HIS A 125 -10.24 -3.67 -5.87
N ILE A 126 -11.03 -2.80 -6.51
CA ILE A 126 -12.04 -3.23 -7.49
C ILE A 126 -11.36 -3.80 -8.73
N GLU A 127 -10.33 -3.13 -9.25
CA GLU A 127 -9.55 -3.61 -10.39
C GLU A 127 -8.83 -4.94 -10.08
N ASP A 128 -8.23 -5.05 -8.89
CA ASP A 128 -7.59 -6.27 -8.40
C ASP A 128 -8.59 -7.44 -8.30
N ALA A 129 -9.76 -7.20 -7.71
CA ALA A 129 -10.82 -8.19 -7.61
C ALA A 129 -11.41 -8.58 -8.97
N ALA A 130 -11.50 -7.66 -9.93
CA ALA A 130 -11.96 -7.96 -11.29
C ALA A 130 -11.03 -8.96 -11.99
N ILE A 131 -9.71 -8.80 -11.87
CA ILE A 131 -8.73 -9.77 -12.41
C ILE A 131 -8.91 -11.14 -11.76
N GLN A 132 -9.07 -11.18 -10.44
CA GLN A 132 -9.28 -12.44 -9.71
C GLN A 132 -10.58 -13.13 -10.10
N ALA A 133 -11.68 -12.38 -10.18
CA ALA A 133 -12.97 -12.88 -10.59
C ALA A 133 -12.94 -13.43 -12.02
N TRP A 134 -12.33 -12.71 -12.97
CA TRP A 134 -12.19 -13.14 -14.36
C TRP A 134 -11.44 -14.46 -14.49
N VAL A 135 -10.32 -14.64 -13.76
CA VAL A 135 -9.60 -15.91 -13.75
C VAL A 135 -10.42 -17.01 -13.07
N THR A 136 -11.03 -16.71 -11.93
CA THR A 136 -11.74 -17.70 -11.10
C THR A 136 -12.99 -18.25 -11.78
N GLN A 137 -13.75 -17.40 -12.48
CA GLN A 137 -14.95 -17.76 -13.24
C GLN A 137 -14.68 -18.77 -14.37
N SER A 138 -13.43 -18.89 -14.82
CA SER A 138 -13.06 -19.92 -15.80
C SER A 138 -12.98 -21.33 -15.21
N THR A 139 -12.96 -21.47 -13.88
CA THR A 139 -12.83 -22.75 -13.17
C THR A 139 -14.09 -23.10 -12.38
N VAL A 140 -14.70 -22.13 -11.69
CA VAL A 140 -15.90 -22.31 -10.86
C VAL A 140 -16.90 -21.19 -11.09
N ALA A 141 -18.18 -21.42 -10.80
CA ALA A 141 -19.16 -20.34 -10.80
C ALA A 141 -18.95 -19.44 -9.57
N LEU A 142 -19.11 -18.13 -9.74
CA LEU A 142 -19.11 -17.17 -8.64
C LEU A 142 -20.52 -16.66 -8.39
N SER A 143 -21.02 -16.83 -7.17
CA SER A 143 -22.27 -16.21 -6.72
C SER A 143 -22.06 -14.76 -6.28
N GLU A 144 -20.93 -14.48 -5.64
CA GLU A 144 -20.58 -13.14 -5.17
C GLU A 144 -19.05 -12.95 -5.15
N VAL A 145 -18.62 -11.71 -5.42
CA VAL A 145 -17.27 -11.22 -5.12
C VAL A 145 -17.36 -10.15 -4.05
N ALA A 146 -16.58 -10.29 -2.98
CA ALA A 146 -16.55 -9.36 -1.86
C ALA A 146 -15.11 -8.98 -1.47
N LEU A 147 -14.98 -7.88 -0.73
CA LEU A 147 -13.76 -7.50 -0.04
C LEU A 147 -13.99 -7.61 1.47
N ALA A 148 -13.13 -8.36 2.15
CA ALA A 148 -12.98 -8.26 3.60
C ALA A 148 -11.96 -7.16 3.90
N HIS A 149 -12.37 -6.11 4.59
CA HIS A 149 -11.51 -5.01 5.00
C HIS A 149 -11.61 -4.78 6.51
N ILE A 150 -10.60 -4.14 7.10
CA ILE A 150 -10.53 -3.96 8.54
C ILE A 150 -11.67 -3.05 9.02
N ASN A 151 -12.42 -3.53 10.01
CA ASN A 151 -13.41 -2.75 10.74
C ASN A 151 -12.68 -1.84 11.74
N ASN A 152 -12.52 -0.56 11.43
CA ASN A 152 -11.83 0.35 12.34
C ASN A 152 -12.61 0.65 13.64
N GLN A 153 -13.87 0.19 13.76
CA GLN A 153 -14.67 0.24 14.99
C GLN A 153 -14.49 -0.97 15.89
N PHE A 154 -13.84 -2.04 15.41
CA PHE A 154 -13.51 -3.22 16.21
C PHE A 154 -12.66 -2.81 17.42
N VAL A 155 -13.05 -3.27 18.61
CA VAL A 155 -12.28 -3.13 19.85
C VAL A 155 -11.86 -4.53 20.28
N TYR A 156 -10.55 -4.77 20.39
CA TYR A 156 -10.06 -6.08 20.78
C TYR A 156 -10.38 -6.36 22.24
N ALA A 157 -11.17 -7.40 22.50
CA ALA A 157 -11.59 -7.79 23.85
C ALA A 157 -10.54 -8.62 24.60
N GLY A 158 -9.57 -9.20 23.88
CA GLY A 158 -8.64 -10.20 24.42
C GLY A 158 -8.92 -11.60 23.85
N ASP A 159 -8.33 -12.62 24.46
CA ASP A 159 -8.58 -14.04 24.19
C ASP A 159 -8.39 -14.51 22.73
N ASN A 160 -7.65 -13.73 21.93
CA ASN A 160 -7.49 -13.94 20.49
C ASN A 160 -8.83 -13.98 19.71
N ASP A 161 -9.87 -13.33 20.21
CA ASP A 161 -11.13 -13.19 19.48
C ASP A 161 -11.07 -12.01 18.51
N TYR A 162 -11.08 -12.33 17.22
CA TYR A 162 -11.07 -11.38 16.10
C TYR A 162 -12.31 -11.54 15.21
N SER A 163 -13.38 -12.15 15.73
CA SER A 163 -14.61 -12.43 14.98
C SER A 163 -15.20 -11.20 14.27
N ASP A 164 -15.13 -10.03 14.91
CA ASP A 164 -15.64 -8.75 14.38
C ASP A 164 -14.56 -7.84 13.75
N LEU A 165 -13.35 -8.36 13.52
CA LEU A 165 -12.22 -7.59 12.96
C LEU A 165 -12.49 -7.15 11.51
N PHE A 166 -13.28 -7.91 10.76
CA PHE A 166 -13.51 -7.67 9.34
C PHE A 166 -14.92 -7.18 9.05
N THR A 167 -15.01 -6.18 8.16
CA THR A 167 -16.23 -5.85 7.44
C THR A 167 -16.16 -6.48 6.05
N ILE A 168 -17.16 -7.27 5.70
CA ILE A 168 -17.27 -7.89 4.37
C ILE A 168 -18.20 -7.05 3.51
N THR A 169 -17.65 -6.44 2.46
CA THR A 169 -18.39 -5.58 1.53
C THR A 169 -18.52 -6.27 0.18
N PRO A 170 -19.74 -6.63 -0.27
CA PRO A 170 -19.98 -7.11 -1.63
C PRO A 170 -19.56 -6.06 -2.67
N ILE A 171 -18.88 -6.50 -3.73
CA ILE A 171 -18.37 -5.64 -4.80
C ILE A 171 -18.67 -6.19 -6.21
N SER A 172 -19.51 -7.21 -6.34
CA SER A 172 -19.89 -7.81 -7.64
C SER A 172 -20.33 -6.75 -8.66
N ASP A 173 -21.21 -5.83 -8.27
CA ASP A 173 -21.69 -4.75 -9.16
C ASP A 173 -20.58 -3.76 -9.52
N ALA A 174 -19.65 -3.51 -8.59
CA ALA A 174 -18.53 -2.60 -8.81
C ALA A 174 -17.48 -3.18 -9.77
N ILE A 175 -17.28 -4.50 -9.78
CA ILE A 175 -16.34 -5.16 -10.70
C ILE A 175 -16.94 -5.44 -12.07
N ALA A 176 -18.27 -5.48 -12.21
CA ALA A 176 -18.94 -5.88 -13.44
C ALA A 176 -18.51 -5.07 -14.70
N PRO A 177 -18.30 -3.74 -14.63
CA PRO A 177 -17.81 -2.96 -15.78
C PRO A 177 -16.36 -3.28 -16.16
N TRP A 178 -15.57 -3.85 -15.25
CA TRP A 178 -14.15 -4.12 -15.46
C TRP A 178 -13.89 -5.52 -16.01
N LEU A 179 -14.79 -6.49 -15.78
CA LEU A 179 -14.64 -7.86 -16.29
C LEU A 179 -14.40 -7.93 -17.81
N PRO A 180 -15.09 -7.15 -18.67
CA PRO A 180 -14.83 -7.13 -20.11
C PRO A 180 -13.48 -6.49 -20.49
N GLU A 181 -12.90 -5.64 -19.62
CA GLU A 181 -11.64 -4.92 -19.87
C GLU A 181 -10.41 -5.75 -19.52
N VAL A 182 -10.54 -6.74 -18.63
CA VAL A 182 -9.42 -7.60 -18.18
C VAL A 182 -8.65 -8.25 -19.34
N PRO A 183 -9.30 -8.81 -20.39
CA PRO A 183 -8.58 -9.33 -21.56
C PRO A 183 -7.68 -8.30 -22.25
N ASP A 184 -8.13 -7.05 -22.39
CA ASP A 184 -7.36 -5.99 -23.02
C ASP A 184 -6.19 -5.55 -22.13
N TRP A 185 -6.37 -5.54 -20.81
CA TRP A 185 -5.28 -5.32 -19.85
C TRP A 185 -4.20 -6.39 -19.98
N ILE A 186 -4.61 -7.65 -20.12
CA ILE A 186 -3.69 -8.79 -20.32
C ILE A 186 -2.92 -8.62 -21.63
N ALA A 187 -3.60 -8.26 -22.72
CA ALA A 187 -2.96 -8.04 -24.02
C ALA A 187 -1.93 -6.89 -23.97
N GLN A 188 -2.30 -5.76 -23.38
CA GLN A 188 -1.41 -4.59 -23.24
C GLN A 188 -0.21 -4.89 -22.33
N ALA A 189 -0.43 -5.54 -21.19
CA ALA A 189 0.66 -5.94 -20.29
C ALA A 189 1.65 -6.89 -20.98
N ARG A 190 1.18 -7.83 -21.80
CA ARG A 190 2.04 -8.72 -22.60
C ARG A 190 2.84 -7.98 -23.66
N ALA A 191 2.22 -7.01 -24.33
CA ALA A 191 2.90 -6.16 -25.30
C ALA A 191 4.04 -5.39 -24.64
N ILE A 192 3.81 -4.82 -23.46
CA ILE A 192 4.84 -4.14 -22.66
C ILE A 192 5.98 -5.10 -22.32
N LEU A 193 5.69 -6.31 -21.82
CA LEU A 193 6.72 -7.28 -21.46
C LEU A 193 7.58 -7.76 -22.63
N SER A 194 7.06 -7.66 -23.86
CA SER A 194 7.73 -8.12 -25.08
C SER A 194 8.46 -7.00 -25.83
N ALA A 195 8.31 -5.76 -25.38
CA ALA A 195 8.95 -4.59 -25.98
C ALA A 195 10.20 -4.16 -25.19
N ASP A 196 10.92 -3.17 -25.72
CA ASP A 196 11.96 -2.45 -24.99
C ASP A 196 11.36 -1.68 -23.79
N GLU A 197 12.22 -1.26 -22.85
CA GLU A 197 11.80 -0.51 -21.66
C GLU A 197 10.97 0.73 -22.06
N PRO A 198 9.71 0.85 -21.60
CA PRO A 198 8.88 1.99 -21.95
C PRO A 198 9.38 3.25 -21.26
N HIS A 199 9.56 4.32 -22.03
CA HIS A 199 10.03 5.61 -21.52
C HIS A 199 8.89 6.40 -20.87
N ILE A 200 8.67 6.18 -19.57
CA ILE A 200 7.67 6.88 -18.74
C ILE A 200 8.41 7.72 -17.69
N ALA A 201 8.16 9.04 -17.69
CA ALA A 201 8.72 9.97 -16.72
C ALA A 201 8.09 9.77 -15.33
N PRO A 202 8.85 9.99 -14.23
CA PRO A 202 8.29 9.97 -12.88
C PRO A 202 7.10 10.92 -12.71
N GLY A 203 6.08 10.49 -11.97
CA GLY A 203 4.85 11.25 -11.76
C GLY A 203 4.06 10.70 -10.57
N GLU A 204 2.76 11.01 -10.51
CA GLU A 204 1.86 10.54 -9.43
C GLU A 204 1.85 9.02 -9.28
N GLN A 205 2.02 8.29 -10.39
CA GLN A 205 2.09 6.83 -10.42
C GLN A 205 3.28 6.25 -9.62
N CYS A 206 4.27 7.07 -9.29
CA CYS A 206 5.40 6.65 -8.44
C CYS A 206 5.02 6.56 -6.96
N ASP A 207 3.92 7.19 -6.55
CA ASP A 207 3.49 7.27 -5.15
C ASP A 207 2.08 6.67 -4.92
N THR A 208 1.25 6.64 -5.97
CA THR A 208 -0.16 6.22 -5.92
C THR A 208 -0.40 5.03 -6.86
N PRO A 209 -1.15 3.99 -6.45
CA PRO A 209 -1.75 3.79 -5.12
C PRO A 209 -0.76 3.32 -4.05
N TYR A 210 0.45 2.94 -4.45
CA TYR A 210 1.53 2.51 -3.55
C TYR A 210 2.86 3.14 -4.01
N PRO A 211 3.80 3.42 -3.08
CA PRO A 211 5.17 3.77 -3.42
C PRO A 211 5.79 2.77 -4.40
N CYS A 212 6.38 3.27 -5.48
CA CYS A 212 7.04 2.47 -6.49
C CYS A 212 8.50 2.22 -6.09
N PRO A 213 8.97 0.96 -6.02
CA PRO A 213 10.34 0.63 -5.63
C PRO A 213 11.39 1.01 -6.69
N PHE A 214 10.96 1.46 -7.87
CA PHE A 214 11.85 1.92 -8.94
C PHE A 214 11.90 3.46 -9.04
N LYS A 215 11.29 4.19 -8.10
CA LYS A 215 11.19 5.65 -8.16
C LYS A 215 12.56 6.31 -8.23
N ALA A 216 13.52 5.87 -7.41
CA ALA A 216 14.89 6.36 -7.41
C ALA A 216 15.56 6.15 -8.78
N HIS A 217 15.52 4.92 -9.29
CA HIS A 217 16.07 4.57 -10.61
C HIS A 217 15.48 5.42 -11.74
N CYS A 218 14.14 5.56 -11.77
CA CYS A 218 13.47 6.35 -12.81
C CYS A 218 13.81 7.85 -12.71
N ALA A 219 14.08 8.35 -11.51
CA ALA A 219 14.46 9.73 -11.25
C ALA A 219 15.92 10.03 -11.64
N GLU A 220 16.86 9.11 -11.38
CA GLU A 220 18.26 9.26 -11.81
C GLU A 220 18.39 9.31 -13.33
N ALA A 221 17.56 8.55 -14.05
CA ALA A 221 17.48 8.59 -15.51
C ALA A 221 16.88 9.91 -16.05
N SER A 222 16.18 10.68 -15.21
CA SER A 222 15.49 11.93 -15.57
C SER A 222 16.22 13.13 -14.96
N THR A 223 17.34 13.55 -15.56
CA THR A 223 18.08 14.81 -15.31
C THR A 223 18.16 15.34 -13.86
N THR A 224 19.40 15.37 -13.38
CA THR A 224 19.97 15.86 -12.11
C THR A 224 19.47 17.24 -11.62
N THR A 225 18.20 17.36 -11.25
CA THR A 225 17.68 18.57 -10.61
C THR A 225 18.09 18.57 -9.13
N ALA A 226 18.78 19.62 -8.67
CA ALA A 226 19.32 19.67 -7.30
C ALA A 226 18.21 19.88 -6.25
N TYR A 227 17.16 20.64 -6.59
CA TYR A 227 16.02 20.87 -5.70
C TYR A 227 14.71 20.57 -6.43
N PRO A 228 14.36 19.29 -6.62
CA PRO A 228 13.14 18.90 -7.31
C PRO A 228 11.88 19.37 -6.57
N LEU A 229 10.80 19.61 -7.34
CA LEU A 229 9.53 20.14 -6.82
C LEU A 229 8.89 19.30 -5.70
N ASN A 230 9.20 18.01 -5.60
CA ASN A 230 8.73 17.12 -4.54
C ASN A 230 9.29 17.45 -3.14
N HIS A 231 10.35 18.27 -3.04
CA HIS A 231 10.80 18.81 -1.74
C HIS A 231 9.83 19.85 -1.18
N LEU A 232 8.89 20.39 -1.99
CA LEU A 232 7.83 21.25 -1.50
C LEU A 232 6.68 20.42 -0.89
N PRO A 233 6.33 20.63 0.38
CA PRO A 233 5.34 19.83 1.07
C PRO A 233 3.96 20.04 0.43
N ARG A 234 3.28 18.92 0.16
CA ARG A 234 1.91 18.88 -0.38
C ARG A 234 1.73 19.72 -1.65
N LEU A 235 2.76 19.82 -2.49
CA LEU A 235 2.64 20.45 -3.81
C LEU A 235 1.87 19.52 -4.77
N SER A 236 0.61 19.84 -5.02
CA SER A 236 -0.29 19.05 -5.88
C SER A 236 -1.30 19.93 -6.63
N GLY A 237 -2.09 19.29 -7.51
CA GLY A 237 -3.16 19.94 -8.25
C GLY A 237 -2.67 21.05 -9.19
N TRP A 238 -3.45 22.12 -9.31
CA TRP A 238 -3.18 23.20 -10.25
C TRP A 238 -1.83 23.91 -10.01
N ARG A 239 -1.35 23.97 -8.76
CA ARG A 239 -0.03 24.55 -8.46
C ARG A 239 1.11 23.69 -9.00
N ARG A 240 0.98 22.37 -8.95
CA ARG A 240 1.99 21.49 -9.53
C ARG A 240 1.93 21.52 -11.05
N ALA A 241 0.71 21.34 -11.58
CA ALA A 241 0.48 21.35 -13.03
C ALA A 241 0.93 22.67 -13.68
N GLY A 242 0.72 23.82 -13.02
CA GLY A 242 1.18 25.12 -13.53
C GLY A 242 2.71 25.24 -13.63
N LEU A 243 3.46 24.72 -12.65
CA LEU A 243 4.93 24.70 -12.71
C LEU A 243 5.43 23.76 -13.81
N GLU A 244 4.81 22.59 -13.93
CA GLU A 244 5.12 21.62 -14.98
C GLU A 244 4.84 22.19 -16.38
N GLN A 245 3.74 22.92 -16.56
CA GLN A 245 3.40 23.63 -17.81
C GLN A 245 4.39 24.75 -18.15
N LEU A 246 4.96 25.40 -17.13
CA LEU A 246 6.04 26.38 -17.29
C LEU A 246 7.41 25.74 -17.56
N GLY A 247 7.50 24.41 -17.55
CA GLY A 247 8.76 23.68 -17.73
C GLY A 247 9.69 23.78 -16.51
N ILE A 248 9.16 24.12 -15.35
CA ILE A 248 9.94 24.29 -14.11
C ILE A 248 10.03 22.95 -13.39
N SER A 249 11.25 22.45 -13.22
CA SER A 249 11.53 21.23 -12.46
C SER A 249 12.30 21.48 -11.17
N ASP A 250 12.99 22.62 -11.05
CA ASP A 250 13.77 23.03 -9.87
C ASP A 250 13.06 24.13 -9.07
N ILE A 251 13.02 23.98 -7.75
CA ILE A 251 12.41 24.96 -6.83
C ILE A 251 13.05 26.35 -6.98
N ARG A 252 14.35 26.40 -7.32
CA ARG A 252 15.07 27.68 -7.50
C ARG A 252 14.50 28.50 -8.65
N ASP A 253 13.88 27.86 -9.64
CA ASP A 253 13.37 28.49 -10.87
C ASP A 253 11.90 28.93 -10.78
N ILE A 254 11.21 28.70 -9.65
CA ILE A 254 9.82 29.12 -9.44
C ILE A 254 9.69 30.66 -9.46
N PRO A 255 8.79 31.28 -10.25
CA PRO A 255 8.58 32.72 -10.21
C PRO A 255 8.20 33.23 -8.81
N ASP A 256 8.69 34.41 -8.42
CA ASP A 256 8.40 34.99 -7.10
C ASP A 256 6.90 35.31 -6.89
N ASP A 257 6.17 35.55 -7.98
CA ASP A 257 4.73 35.78 -7.99
C ASP A 257 3.91 34.49 -8.15
N TYR A 258 4.56 33.33 -8.21
CA TYR A 258 3.86 32.06 -8.29
C TYR A 258 3.09 31.80 -6.98
N PRO A 259 1.81 31.42 -7.03
CA PRO A 259 0.93 31.38 -5.86
C PRO A 259 1.16 30.17 -4.95
N LEU A 260 2.35 30.06 -4.37
CA LEU A 260 2.72 29.08 -3.36
C LEU A 260 1.99 29.35 -2.04
N THR A 261 1.87 28.31 -1.21
CA THR A 261 1.45 28.50 0.20
C THR A 261 2.59 29.13 1.01
N ASP A 262 2.28 29.75 2.15
CA ASP A 262 3.31 30.35 3.02
C ASP A 262 4.45 29.38 3.36
N LEU A 263 4.12 28.12 3.66
CA LEU A 263 5.12 27.09 3.94
C LEU A 263 6.00 26.77 2.72
N GLN A 264 5.42 26.70 1.54
CA GLN A 264 6.15 26.42 0.30
C GLN A 264 7.04 27.61 -0.11
N GLN A 265 6.53 28.83 0.03
CA GLN A 265 7.32 30.05 -0.22
C GLN A 265 8.50 30.12 0.74
N ARG A 266 8.27 29.80 2.02
CA ARG A 266 9.31 29.75 3.04
C ARG A 266 10.44 28.79 2.66
N ILE A 267 10.09 27.56 2.28
CA ILE A 267 11.06 26.54 1.86
C ILE A 267 11.81 26.98 0.60
N THR A 268 11.10 27.58 -0.37
CA THR A 268 11.70 28.15 -1.59
C THR A 268 12.74 29.23 -1.27
N ASN A 269 12.43 30.14 -0.35
CA ASN A 269 13.34 31.20 0.07
C ASN A 269 14.60 30.64 0.76
N VAL A 270 14.44 29.63 1.63
CA VAL A 270 15.58 28.96 2.30
C VAL A 270 16.46 28.24 1.28
N ILE A 271 15.87 27.54 0.31
CA ILE A 271 16.60 26.84 -0.77
C ILE A 271 17.37 27.84 -1.64
N ARG A 272 16.76 28.96 -2.04
CA ARG A 272 17.42 30.00 -2.84
C ARG A 272 18.51 30.73 -2.07
N GLY A 273 18.23 31.08 -0.82
CA GLY A 273 19.12 31.88 0.01
C GLY A 273 20.24 31.08 0.68
N GLY A 274 20.08 29.76 0.82
CA GLY A 274 21.02 28.90 1.55
C GLY A 274 21.12 29.20 3.05
N GLN A 275 20.20 30.02 3.58
CA GLN A 275 20.21 30.45 4.98
C GLN A 275 19.05 29.80 5.73
N ILE A 276 19.38 29.20 6.89
CA ILE A 276 18.38 28.65 7.81
C ILE A 276 17.52 29.81 8.32
N GLU A 277 16.21 29.69 8.15
CA GLU A 277 15.28 30.69 8.66
C GLU A 277 14.88 30.37 10.11
N HIS A 278 15.35 31.23 11.02
CA HIS A 278 14.89 31.26 12.40
C HIS A 278 13.76 32.28 12.56
N GLN A 279 12.66 31.89 13.21
CA GLN A 279 11.61 32.84 13.57
C GLN A 279 11.93 33.45 14.95
N PRO A 280 12.24 34.75 15.05
CA PRO A 280 12.60 35.38 16.33
C PRO A 280 11.47 35.28 17.38
N LYS A 281 10.22 35.18 16.92
CA LYS A 281 9.05 34.96 17.77
C LYS A 281 9.14 33.65 18.56
N VAL A 282 9.63 32.56 17.93
CA VAL A 282 9.79 31.26 18.59
C VAL A 282 10.81 31.37 19.73
N ALA A 283 11.96 31.99 19.46
CA ALA A 283 12.99 32.20 20.49
C ALA A 283 12.45 33.03 21.67
N ARG A 284 11.65 34.08 21.42
CA ARG A 284 11.00 34.86 22.48
C ARG A 284 10.03 34.03 23.31
N ILE A 285 9.21 33.19 22.67
CA ILE A 285 8.27 32.30 23.38
C ILE A 285 9.06 31.31 24.26
N VAL A 286 10.04 30.62 23.70
CA VAL A 286 10.85 29.63 24.43
C VAL A 286 11.58 30.28 25.61
N ASN A 287 12.19 31.46 25.40
CA ASN A 287 12.92 32.17 26.46
C ASN A 287 12.01 32.69 27.58
N ALA A 288 10.73 32.97 27.30
CA ALA A 288 9.78 33.42 28.30
C ALA A 288 9.25 32.28 29.20
N LEU A 289 9.45 31.00 28.81
CA LEU A 289 9.03 29.87 29.61
C LEU A 289 9.94 29.70 30.84
N PRO A 290 9.37 29.63 32.06
CA PRO A 290 10.14 29.43 33.28
C PRO A 290 10.75 28.02 33.34
N PHE A 291 11.79 27.89 34.15
CA PHE A 291 12.39 26.59 34.46
C PHE A 291 11.69 25.91 35.65
N PRO A 292 11.69 24.57 35.73
CA PRO A 292 12.21 23.63 34.71
C PRO A 292 11.33 23.54 33.46
N ARG A 293 11.95 23.35 32.29
CA ARG A 293 11.24 23.10 31.03
C ARG A 293 11.27 21.61 30.70
N TYR A 294 10.13 21.09 30.26
CA TYR A 294 9.94 19.67 29.94
C TYR A 294 9.69 19.52 28.44
N PHE A 295 10.59 18.82 27.76
CA PHE A 295 10.43 18.47 26.36
C PHE A 295 10.01 17.00 26.29
N LEU A 296 8.71 16.80 26.13
CA LEU A 296 8.09 15.48 26.09
C LEU A 296 7.94 15.04 24.64
N ASP A 297 8.41 13.84 24.36
CA ASP A 297 8.32 13.18 23.06
C ASP A 297 7.69 11.79 23.21
N PHE A 298 6.93 11.37 22.22
CA PHE A 298 6.23 10.09 22.21
C PHE A 298 6.46 9.38 20.87
N GLU A 299 6.86 8.11 20.95
CA GLU A 299 6.75 7.23 19.79
C GLU A 299 5.40 6.55 19.81
N THR A 300 4.77 6.49 18.64
CA THR A 300 3.46 5.87 18.50
C THR A 300 3.48 4.74 17.50
N SER A 301 2.75 3.68 17.81
CA SER A 301 2.50 2.55 16.92
C SER A 301 1.02 2.48 16.54
N GLN A 302 0.75 1.98 15.34
CA GLN A 302 -0.59 1.78 14.80
C GLN A 302 -0.70 0.38 14.21
N CYS A 303 -1.34 -0.54 14.94
CA CYS A 303 -1.48 -1.93 14.51
C CYS A 303 -2.77 -2.11 13.70
N ALA A 304 -2.70 -2.76 12.53
CA ALA A 304 -3.90 -3.15 11.77
C ALA A 304 -4.72 -4.22 12.51
N VAL A 305 -4.02 -5.16 13.15
CA VAL A 305 -4.60 -6.17 14.05
C VAL A 305 -4.21 -5.78 15.48
N PRO A 306 -5.15 -5.32 16.32
CA PRO A 306 -4.83 -4.90 17.68
C PRO A 306 -4.45 -6.09 18.55
N ILE A 307 -3.46 -5.91 19.44
CA ILE A 307 -2.95 -6.98 20.32
C ILE A 307 -3.19 -6.72 21.81
N TRP A 308 -3.54 -5.48 22.18
CA TRP A 308 -3.84 -5.10 23.56
C TRP A 308 -5.34 -4.92 23.76
N THR A 309 -5.88 -5.49 24.84
CA THR A 309 -7.30 -5.36 25.18
C THR A 309 -7.70 -3.89 25.26
N GLY A 310 -8.86 -3.56 24.69
CA GLY A 310 -9.40 -2.20 24.64
C GLY A 310 -8.85 -1.34 23.50
N THR A 311 -7.98 -1.86 22.63
CA THR A 311 -7.43 -1.12 21.49
C THR A 311 -8.14 -1.45 20.18
N ARG A 312 -8.05 -0.53 19.21
CA ARG A 312 -8.73 -0.59 17.91
C ARG A 312 -7.73 -0.61 16.74
N PRO A 313 -8.12 -1.13 15.57
CA PRO A 313 -7.26 -1.10 14.39
C PRO A 313 -6.84 0.33 14.04
N TYR A 314 -5.55 0.51 13.77
CA TYR A 314 -4.91 1.78 13.44
C TYR A 314 -5.08 2.87 14.50
N GLN A 315 -5.44 2.51 15.73
CA GLN A 315 -5.39 3.43 16.86
C GLN A 315 -3.94 3.86 17.09
N GLN A 316 -3.73 5.17 17.23
CA GLN A 316 -2.44 5.71 17.61
C GLN A 316 -2.18 5.39 19.09
N LEU A 317 -1.26 4.48 19.35
CA LEU A 317 -0.89 4.03 20.69
C LEU A 317 0.50 4.55 21.05
N PRO A 318 0.67 5.30 22.14
CA PRO A 318 2.00 5.64 22.63
C PRO A 318 2.67 4.38 23.17
N VAL A 319 3.82 4.03 22.60
CA VAL A 319 4.60 2.83 22.97
C VAL A 319 5.91 3.18 23.67
N GLN A 320 6.40 4.41 23.46
CA GLN A 320 7.57 4.94 24.13
C GLN A 320 7.33 6.41 24.45
N TRP A 321 7.90 6.88 25.56
CA TRP A 321 8.02 8.31 25.80
C TRP A 321 9.41 8.66 26.32
N SER A 322 9.86 9.86 25.98
CA SER A 322 11.05 10.46 26.54
C SER A 322 10.73 11.87 27.02
N CYS A 323 11.36 12.29 28.12
CA CYS A 323 11.24 13.63 28.64
C CYS A 323 12.63 14.19 28.92
N HIS A 324 12.99 15.26 28.24
CA HIS A 324 14.19 16.02 28.53
C HIS A 324 13.83 17.18 29.46
N ILE A 325 14.43 17.21 30.64
CA ILE A 325 14.18 18.24 31.65
C ILE A 325 15.33 19.24 31.60
N GLU A 326 15.06 20.45 31.12
CA GLU A 326 16.00 21.57 31.20
C GLU A 326 15.79 22.30 32.53
N LEU A 327 16.76 22.21 33.44
CA LEU A 327 16.69 22.84 34.77
C LEU A 327 17.18 24.30 34.75
N PHE A 328 18.11 24.60 33.86
CA PHE A 328 18.70 25.91 33.58
C PHE A 328 19.25 25.89 32.15
N PRO A 329 19.47 27.07 31.53
CA PRO A 329 19.80 27.15 30.11
C PRO A 329 20.93 26.21 29.68
N GLY A 330 20.66 25.36 28.69
CA GLY A 330 21.65 24.48 28.08
C GLY A 330 22.01 23.20 28.84
N THR A 331 21.33 22.87 29.95
CA THR A 331 21.54 21.61 30.68
C THR A 331 20.25 20.81 30.77
N THR A 332 20.24 19.64 30.14
CA THR A 332 19.09 18.71 30.10
C THR A 332 19.37 17.39 30.82
N VAL A 333 18.43 16.91 31.61
CA VAL A 333 18.45 15.56 32.22
C VAL A 333 17.39 14.68 31.54
N PRO A 334 17.74 13.51 30.98
CA PRO A 334 16.77 12.64 30.31
C PRO A 334 16.04 11.71 31.29
N GLN A 335 14.75 11.47 31.06
CA GLN A 335 13.97 10.36 31.60
C GLN A 335 13.29 9.64 30.43
N HIS A 336 13.28 8.29 30.44
CA HIS A 336 12.69 7.50 29.36
C HIS A 336 11.97 6.25 29.91
N PHE A 337 10.98 5.79 29.16
CA PHE A 337 10.25 4.55 29.42
C PHE A 337 9.89 3.89 28.07
N LEU A 338 10.09 2.58 27.99
CA LEU A 338 9.68 1.74 26.87
C LEU A 338 8.64 0.74 27.39
N LEU A 339 7.52 0.61 26.69
CA LEU A 339 6.53 -0.42 26.97
C LEU A 339 7.01 -1.75 26.38
N ASP A 340 7.26 -2.74 27.22
CA ASP A 340 7.62 -4.12 26.83
C ASP A 340 6.40 -4.92 26.31
#